data_AF-A0A950XYT8-F1
#
_entry.id   AF-A0A950XYT8-F1
#
_cell.length_a   1.000
_cell.length_b   1.000
_cell.length_c   1.000
_cell.angle_alpha   90.00
_cell.angle_beta   90.00
_cell.angle_gamma   90.00
#
_symmetry.space_group_name_H-M   'P 1'
#
loop_
_entity.id
_entity.type
_entity.pdbx_description
1 polymer ?
#
loop_
_entity_poly.entity_id
_entity_poly.type
_entity_poly.pdbx_seq_one_letter_code
_entity_poly.pdbx_strand_id
1 'polypeptide(L)'
;MSFRRGLMRVRVALALVFLIGSALTAKAQGRRGGVAEPYTPAADAKDLKAVLFKWMWAEGMLKGHDERDMVASLEYQGKGTIQVDAQPCTLTKYRASTNYQAFSQRVQYSCTRPNGQMYSTIEVVSGLYAWNEDIPGAEIVPGKGKATPMPATVQDRLIRIWASPQGAPKAAIAGTTETFWLGANPGTLFADGAAKVGQTSVSWEAGKPVVTFPIPGVPGAVATATLDAKYMTERVQVKQGTTTTEFTYGDYQDWNNPLNKIWVLYAGKIVERRNGAVVRDLTTTETETGNVYVVAPVPASVQAAIKVTGKIPLGVIAKADPQVNKSAPTPRLGGHPDLTGNYTYSDWIGNYMTGGGRRCGPTQESDCTRQDNQTYDFELYSPSRFGNMGRPVYKPEFWDKVQQLDMWTNKYDPVMTCQPLGIPREGPPRRIYQTDKDVTFIYTGGDAGGGYGEYRIIPTDGRPHRKEADLDILYLGDTVGRWDGDTLVLDAIAFPDTTWLGRGGFFHSDRMHVVERFTRQGDALLYDVTVEDPEVLVEPWVLPTRIVTRNANPDAGLIRERGNCEVFETGQASSQIRH
;
A
#
# COMPACT_ATOMS: atom_id res chain seq x y z
N MET A 1 42.82 53.75 -40.50
CA MET A 1 43.81 54.76 -40.05
C MET A 1 44.25 54.40 -38.63
N SER A 2 45.53 54.62 -38.29
CA SER A 2 46.15 54.50 -36.94
C SER A 2 46.00 53.13 -36.21
N PHE A 3 46.97 52.21 -36.16
CA PHE A 3 48.32 52.19 -35.52
C PHE A 3 48.37 51.51 -34.12
N ARG A 4 49.16 50.43 -34.03
CA ARG A 4 50.23 50.11 -33.02
C ARG A 4 49.90 50.20 -31.51
N ARG A 5 50.46 49.43 -30.56
CA ARG A 5 51.58 48.46 -30.39
C ARG A 5 51.35 47.81 -28.98
N GLY A 6 51.98 46.74 -28.53
CA GLY A 6 53.05 45.90 -29.08
C GLY A 6 53.45 44.75 -28.11
N LEU A 7 54.41 43.93 -28.51
CA LEU A 7 54.98 42.80 -27.75
C LEU A 7 56.17 43.21 -26.86
N MET A 8 56.30 42.57 -25.69
CA MET A 8 57.57 42.04 -25.09
C MET A 8 57.20 41.27 -23.81
N ARG A 9 57.40 39.95 -23.68
CA ARG A 9 58.67 39.21 -23.43
C ARG A 9 59.48 39.74 -22.24
N VAL A 10 59.64 38.92 -21.20
CA VAL A 10 60.93 38.40 -20.66
C VAL A 10 60.64 37.30 -19.61
N ARG A 11 61.57 36.35 -19.44
CA ARG A 11 61.55 35.25 -18.46
C ARG A 11 62.28 35.66 -17.17
N VAL A 12 61.97 35.02 -16.03
CA VAL A 12 62.89 34.28 -15.12
C VAL A 12 62.10 33.82 -13.88
N ALA A 13 62.55 32.74 -13.22
CA ALA A 13 61.86 32.06 -12.12
C ALA A 13 62.40 32.44 -10.73
N LEU A 14 61.62 32.25 -9.65
CA LEU A 14 61.92 31.28 -8.57
C LEU A 14 60.84 31.20 -7.46
N ALA A 15 60.88 30.10 -6.70
CA ALA A 15 60.54 29.95 -5.27
C ALA A 15 59.08 29.94 -4.73
N LEU A 16 58.63 28.71 -4.42
CA LEU A 16 57.90 28.20 -3.24
C LEU A 16 56.89 29.05 -2.42
N VAL A 17 55.64 28.53 -2.36
CA VAL A 17 54.84 28.11 -1.16
C VAL A 17 54.71 29.13 0.01
N PHE A 18 53.53 29.70 0.35
CA PHE A 18 52.34 29.03 0.93
C PHE A 18 51.10 29.98 1.03
N LEU A 19 49.89 29.38 1.02
CA LEU A 19 48.64 29.77 1.72
C LEU A 19 47.69 30.90 1.21
N ILE A 20 46.40 30.49 1.13
CA ILE A 20 45.12 31.25 1.16
C ILE A 20 44.67 31.96 -0.12
N GLY A 21 43.57 31.47 -0.74
CA GLY A 21 42.89 32.17 -1.84
C GLY A 21 41.93 31.34 -2.71
N SER A 22 40.86 30.78 -2.14
CA SER A 22 39.58 30.49 -2.82
C SER A 22 39.59 29.74 -4.17
N ALA A 23 39.46 28.42 -4.15
CA ALA A 23 39.10 27.64 -5.33
C ALA A 23 37.62 27.86 -5.75
N LEU A 24 37.40 28.73 -6.74
CA LEU A 24 36.14 28.82 -7.49
C LEU A 24 36.07 27.69 -8.52
N THR A 25 35.86 26.46 -8.06
CA THR A 25 35.66 25.28 -8.92
C THR A 25 34.20 24.84 -8.93
N ALA A 26 33.56 25.03 -10.08
CA ALA A 26 32.29 24.47 -10.55
C ALA A 26 31.54 23.51 -9.60
N LYS A 27 30.60 24.05 -8.81
CA LYS A 27 29.46 23.28 -8.26
C LYS A 27 28.20 23.58 -9.05
N ALA A 28 28.10 23.04 -10.26
CA ALA A 28 26.94 23.21 -11.14
C ALA A 28 26.60 21.96 -11.99
N GLN A 29 27.02 20.77 -11.57
CA GLN A 29 26.55 19.47 -12.08
C GLN A 29 27.01 18.38 -11.08
N GLY A 30 26.07 17.60 -10.54
CA GLY A 30 26.38 16.59 -9.50
C GLY A 30 25.45 16.63 -8.30
N ARG A 31 24.16 16.31 -8.51
CA ARG A 31 23.20 16.07 -7.42
C ARG A 31 22.42 14.75 -7.61
N ARG A 32 23.12 13.72 -8.08
CA ARG A 32 22.81 12.32 -7.73
C ARG A 32 23.73 11.97 -6.55
N GLY A 33 23.23 12.15 -5.34
CA GLY A 33 23.87 11.50 -4.18
C GLY A 33 23.76 9.99 -4.37
N GLY A 34 24.82 9.24 -4.10
CA GLY A 34 24.76 7.78 -4.15
C GLY A 34 23.66 7.29 -3.21
N VAL A 35 22.77 6.44 -3.73
CA VAL A 35 21.87 5.66 -2.87
C VAL A 35 22.77 4.74 -2.05
N ALA A 36 22.53 4.64 -0.74
CA ALA A 36 23.28 3.68 0.07
C ALA A 36 22.95 2.26 -0.40
N GLU A 37 23.97 1.40 -0.51
CA GLU A 37 23.77 0.00 -0.89
C GLU A 37 22.86 -0.72 0.13
N PRO A 38 22.05 -1.71 -0.31
CA PRO A 38 21.17 -2.45 0.58
C PRO A 38 21.93 -3.22 1.66
N TYR A 39 21.26 -3.55 2.76
CA TYR A 39 21.91 -4.20 3.90
C TYR A 39 22.09 -5.69 3.63
N THR A 40 23.24 -6.07 3.11
CA THR A 40 23.65 -7.48 3.04
C THR A 40 24.32 -7.90 4.35
N PRO A 41 23.70 -8.74 5.21
CA PRO A 41 24.36 -9.22 6.42
C PRO A 41 25.49 -10.20 6.08
N ALA A 42 26.60 -10.14 6.83
CA ALA A 42 27.66 -11.13 6.71
C ALA A 42 27.13 -12.56 6.93
N ALA A 43 27.67 -13.54 6.21
CA ALA A 43 27.15 -14.91 6.19
C ALA A 43 27.07 -15.53 7.60
N ASP A 44 28.07 -15.27 8.43
CA ASP A 44 28.22 -15.72 9.82
C ASP A 44 27.60 -14.77 10.86
N ALA A 45 27.07 -13.59 10.46
CA ALA A 45 26.45 -12.65 11.39
C ALA A 45 25.26 -13.28 12.15
N LYS A 46 25.30 -13.13 13.50
CA LYS A 46 24.40 -13.80 14.47
C LYS A 46 23.55 -12.86 15.33
N ASP A 47 23.71 -11.56 15.15
CA ASP A 47 22.94 -10.53 15.82
C ASP A 47 21.48 -10.49 15.32
N LEU A 48 20.61 -9.80 16.07
CA LEU A 48 19.18 -9.78 15.80
C LEU A 48 18.84 -9.14 14.43
N LYS A 49 19.63 -8.17 13.98
CA LYS A 49 19.40 -7.47 12.70
C LYS A 49 19.68 -8.41 11.54
N ALA A 50 20.84 -9.07 11.55
CA ALA A 50 21.20 -10.08 10.57
C ALA A 50 20.21 -11.26 10.54
N VAL A 51 19.76 -11.74 11.71
CA VAL A 51 18.83 -12.88 11.78
C VAL A 51 17.42 -12.52 11.28
N LEU A 52 16.86 -11.36 11.67
CA LEU A 52 15.55 -10.91 11.17
C LEU A 52 15.58 -10.62 9.66
N PHE A 53 16.68 -10.06 9.15
CA PHE A 53 16.85 -9.87 7.71
C PHE A 53 16.91 -11.22 6.98
N LYS A 54 17.80 -12.14 7.39
CA LYS A 54 17.96 -13.46 6.76
C LYS A 54 16.65 -14.27 6.79
N TRP A 55 15.88 -14.17 7.87
CA TRP A 55 14.58 -14.84 8.00
C TRP A 55 13.56 -14.35 6.96
N MET A 56 13.31 -13.03 6.88
CA MET A 56 12.36 -12.48 5.90
C MET A 56 12.85 -12.63 4.46
N TRP A 57 14.17 -12.55 4.24
CA TRP A 57 14.78 -12.79 2.94
C TRP A 57 14.60 -14.24 2.48
N ALA A 58 14.82 -15.22 3.36
CA ALA A 58 14.68 -16.64 3.06
C ALA A 58 13.24 -17.02 2.70
N GLU A 59 12.25 -16.45 3.40
CA GLU A 59 10.83 -16.63 3.06
C GLU A 59 10.42 -15.85 1.78
N GLY A 60 11.32 -15.07 1.18
CA GLY A 60 11.10 -14.30 -0.05
C GLY A 60 10.25 -13.04 0.16
N MET A 61 10.05 -12.62 1.41
CA MET A 61 9.19 -11.50 1.79
C MET A 61 9.82 -10.13 1.48
N LEU A 62 11.15 -10.03 1.54
CA LEU A 62 11.87 -8.80 1.23
C LEU A 62 12.01 -8.66 -0.30
N LYS A 63 11.47 -7.59 -0.86
CA LYS A 63 11.48 -7.32 -2.31
C LYS A 63 11.91 -5.87 -2.62
N GLY A 64 12.16 -5.61 -3.90
CA GLY A 64 12.68 -4.33 -4.40
C GLY A 64 14.09 -4.00 -3.90
N HIS A 65 14.66 -2.92 -4.43
CA HIS A 65 15.99 -2.43 -4.06
C HIS A 65 16.11 -2.07 -2.57
N ASP A 66 15.04 -1.58 -1.94
CA ASP A 66 15.04 -1.23 -0.52
C ASP A 66 14.83 -2.45 0.40
N GLU A 67 14.75 -3.67 -0.14
CA GLU A 67 14.60 -4.95 0.58
C GLU A 67 13.52 -4.89 1.68
N ARG A 68 12.32 -4.46 1.27
CA ARG A 68 11.19 -4.23 2.19
C ARG A 68 10.22 -5.41 2.17
N ASP A 69 9.60 -5.66 3.31
CA ASP A 69 8.54 -6.66 3.48
C ASP A 69 7.28 -6.38 2.62
N MET A 70 7.16 -7.03 1.47
CA MET A 70 6.04 -6.84 0.53
C MET A 70 4.90 -7.87 0.69
N VAL A 71 4.74 -8.51 1.86
CA VAL A 71 3.60 -9.42 2.12
C VAL A 71 2.54 -8.73 2.99
N ALA A 72 1.64 -7.92 2.40
CA ALA A 72 0.56 -7.24 3.14
C ALA A 72 -0.66 -8.12 3.46
N SER A 73 -0.98 -9.02 2.53
CA SER A 73 -2.09 -9.96 2.64
C SER A 73 -1.72 -11.31 2.05
N LEU A 74 -2.42 -12.34 2.52
CA LEU A 74 -2.24 -13.72 2.09
C LEU A 74 -3.60 -14.41 2.08
N GLU A 75 -3.96 -15.02 0.97
CA GLU A 75 -4.92 -16.10 0.95
C GLU A 75 -4.20 -17.44 0.96
N TYR A 76 -4.70 -18.36 1.78
CA TYR A 76 -4.19 -19.71 1.92
C TYR A 76 -5.33 -20.69 1.76
N GLN A 77 -5.17 -21.67 0.87
CA GLN A 77 -6.08 -22.80 0.70
C GLN A 77 -5.37 -24.10 1.05
N GLY A 78 -6.12 -25.04 1.62
CA GLY A 78 -5.56 -26.34 2.00
C GLY A 78 -6.57 -27.43 2.27
N LYS A 79 -6.04 -28.60 2.61
CA LYS A 79 -6.75 -29.82 3.01
C LYS A 79 -6.15 -30.36 4.31
N GLY A 80 -6.82 -31.31 4.97
CA GLY A 80 -6.30 -31.96 6.17
C GLY A 80 -7.38 -32.19 7.22
N THR A 81 -7.03 -32.03 8.50
CA THR A 81 -7.95 -32.24 9.62
C THR A 81 -7.91 -31.10 10.63
N ILE A 82 -9.05 -30.87 11.29
CA ILE A 82 -9.22 -29.89 12.37
C ILE A 82 -10.02 -30.52 13.51
N GLN A 83 -9.74 -30.12 14.75
CA GLN A 83 -10.57 -30.46 15.91
C GLN A 83 -11.73 -29.48 16.04
N VAL A 84 -12.97 -30.00 16.04
CA VAL A 84 -14.20 -29.24 16.27
C VAL A 84 -14.95 -29.88 17.44
N ASP A 85 -15.12 -29.16 18.53
CA ASP A 85 -15.66 -29.66 19.81
C ASP A 85 -14.88 -30.88 20.33
N ALA A 86 -13.55 -30.83 20.22
CA ALA A 86 -12.61 -31.93 20.52
C ALA A 86 -12.86 -33.24 19.74
N GLN A 87 -13.59 -33.19 18.62
CA GLN A 87 -13.74 -34.28 17.67
C GLN A 87 -12.95 -33.99 16.39
N PRO A 88 -12.22 -34.97 15.81
CA PRO A 88 -11.54 -34.78 14.54
C PRO A 88 -12.58 -34.57 13.43
N CYS A 89 -12.25 -33.68 12.50
CA CYS A 89 -13.10 -33.31 11.38
C CYS A 89 -12.24 -33.14 10.12
N THR A 90 -12.49 -33.95 9.10
CA THR A 90 -11.71 -33.95 7.85
C THR A 90 -12.19 -32.82 6.95
N LEU A 91 -11.29 -31.92 6.57
CA LEU A 91 -11.60 -30.72 5.80
C LEU A 91 -12.05 -31.07 4.38
N THR A 92 -13.22 -30.57 4.01
CA THR A 92 -13.74 -30.54 2.62
C THR A 92 -13.53 -29.17 1.97
N LYS A 93 -13.38 -28.11 2.78
CA LYS A 93 -12.98 -26.76 2.36
C LYS A 93 -12.14 -26.09 3.46
N TYR A 94 -11.09 -25.38 3.08
CA TYR A 94 -10.34 -24.47 3.97
C TYR A 94 -9.78 -23.29 3.15
N ARG A 95 -10.20 -22.06 3.46
CA ARG A 95 -9.67 -20.79 2.93
C ARG A 95 -9.40 -19.87 4.12
N ALA A 96 -8.16 -19.44 4.30
CA ALA A 96 -7.76 -18.44 5.29
C ALA A 96 -7.29 -17.18 4.57
N SER A 97 -8.08 -16.12 4.63
CA SER A 97 -7.77 -14.80 4.04
C SER A 97 -7.26 -13.89 5.16
N THR A 98 -5.97 -13.54 5.11
CA THR A 98 -5.24 -12.79 6.14
C THR A 98 -4.81 -11.42 5.62
N ASN A 99 -5.01 -10.37 6.42
CA ASN A 99 -4.53 -9.02 6.15
C ASN A 99 -3.74 -8.52 7.36
N TYR A 100 -2.42 -8.40 7.19
CA TYR A 100 -1.49 -8.03 8.25
C TYR A 100 -1.55 -6.52 8.57
N GLN A 101 -2.03 -5.68 7.65
CA GLN A 101 -2.25 -4.24 7.90
C GLN A 101 -3.39 -4.03 8.91
N ALA A 102 -4.47 -4.80 8.77
CA ALA A 102 -5.69 -4.67 9.57
C ALA A 102 -5.73 -5.58 10.81
N PHE A 103 -4.65 -6.32 11.11
CA PHE A 103 -4.61 -7.31 12.20
C PHE A 103 -5.79 -8.29 12.11
N SER A 104 -6.10 -8.74 10.88
CA SER A 104 -7.35 -9.45 10.59
C SER A 104 -7.15 -10.74 9.80
N GLN A 105 -8.00 -11.72 10.06
CA GLN A 105 -8.04 -12.98 9.35
C GLN A 105 -9.48 -13.53 9.34
N ARG A 106 -9.92 -14.00 8.17
CA ARG A 106 -11.16 -14.77 7.97
C ARG A 106 -10.79 -16.20 7.56
N VAL A 107 -11.12 -17.19 8.40
CA VAL A 107 -10.91 -18.62 8.13
C VAL A 107 -12.26 -19.27 7.86
N GLN A 108 -12.58 -19.46 6.59
CA GLN A 108 -13.75 -20.23 6.15
C GLN A 108 -13.36 -21.71 6.02
N TYR A 109 -14.06 -22.60 6.72
CA TYR A 109 -13.88 -24.04 6.54
C TYR A 109 -15.16 -24.84 6.65
N SER A 110 -15.15 -25.97 5.96
CA SER A 110 -16.18 -27.01 6.04
C SER A 110 -15.48 -28.35 6.20
N CYS A 111 -16.05 -29.26 6.99
CA CYS A 111 -15.44 -30.55 7.31
C CYS A 111 -16.49 -31.61 7.66
N THR A 112 -16.08 -32.88 7.59
CA THR A 112 -16.91 -34.04 7.92
C THR A 112 -16.31 -34.80 9.10
N ARG A 113 -17.11 -35.03 10.14
CA ARG A 113 -16.76 -35.85 11.31
C ARG A 113 -16.79 -37.36 10.98
N PRO A 114 -16.12 -38.23 11.76
CA PRO A 114 -16.15 -39.69 11.56
C PRO A 114 -17.55 -40.33 11.54
N ASN A 115 -18.54 -39.70 12.19
CA ASN A 115 -19.95 -40.13 12.18
C ASN A 115 -20.74 -39.65 10.95
N GLY A 116 -20.07 -39.03 9.96
CA GLY A 116 -20.70 -38.46 8.76
C GLY A 116 -21.31 -37.07 8.95
N GLN A 117 -21.32 -36.52 10.18
CA GLN A 117 -21.87 -35.18 10.42
C GLN A 117 -21.00 -34.12 9.76
N MET A 118 -21.60 -33.29 8.90
CA MET A 118 -20.94 -32.10 8.35
C MET A 118 -20.95 -30.94 9.35
N TYR A 119 -19.87 -30.16 9.35
CA TYR A 119 -19.72 -28.91 10.07
C TYR A 119 -19.18 -27.84 9.13
N SER A 120 -19.62 -26.59 9.27
CA SER A 120 -19.11 -25.46 8.50
C SER A 120 -19.18 -24.18 9.34
N THR A 121 -18.16 -23.34 9.25
CA THR A 121 -18.13 -22.03 9.91
C THR A 121 -17.15 -21.09 9.23
N ILE A 122 -17.24 -19.81 9.58
CA ILE A 122 -16.30 -18.77 9.20
C ILE A 122 -15.81 -18.10 10.48
N GLU A 123 -14.58 -18.38 10.88
CA GLU A 123 -13.95 -17.69 12.02
C GLU A 123 -13.36 -16.36 11.56
N VAL A 124 -13.72 -15.25 12.21
CA VAL A 124 -13.10 -13.94 11.93
C VAL A 124 -12.46 -13.34 13.16
N VAL A 125 -11.30 -12.71 12.96
CA VAL A 125 -10.71 -11.72 13.87
C VAL A 125 -10.40 -10.48 13.06
N SER A 126 -10.60 -9.31 13.65
CA SER A 126 -10.22 -8.02 13.09
C SER A 126 -9.87 -7.08 14.22
N GLY A 127 -8.58 -6.77 14.34
CA GLY A 127 -8.03 -6.11 15.51
C GLY A 127 -8.34 -6.86 16.81
N LEU A 128 -9.00 -6.19 17.76
CA LEU A 128 -9.38 -6.77 19.07
C LEU A 128 -10.83 -7.29 19.10
N TYR A 129 -11.46 -7.46 17.94
CA TYR A 129 -12.78 -8.06 17.78
C TYR A 129 -12.67 -9.43 17.12
N ALA A 130 -13.51 -10.37 17.55
CA ALA A 130 -13.66 -11.67 16.91
C ALA A 130 -15.12 -12.10 16.90
N TRP A 131 -15.54 -12.73 15.81
CA TRP A 131 -16.90 -13.22 15.60
C TRP A 131 -16.90 -14.45 14.69
N ASN A 132 -18.01 -15.16 14.64
CA ASN A 132 -18.26 -16.17 13.61
C ASN A 132 -19.29 -15.64 12.62
N GLU A 133 -19.12 -15.94 11.34
CA GLU A 133 -20.07 -15.62 10.29
C GLU A 133 -20.72 -16.92 9.76
N ASP A 134 -21.99 -16.86 9.34
CA ASP A 134 -22.67 -17.92 8.59
C ASP A 134 -22.41 -17.82 7.08
N ILE A 135 -22.31 -16.59 6.55
CA ILE A 135 -21.88 -16.24 5.19
C ILE A 135 -20.68 -15.27 5.24
N PRO A 136 -19.78 -15.27 4.23
CA PRO A 136 -18.68 -14.32 4.22
C PRO A 136 -19.18 -12.87 4.28
N GLY A 137 -18.71 -12.11 5.26
CA GLY A 137 -19.14 -10.73 5.44
C GLY A 137 -20.55 -10.56 6.01
N ALA A 138 -21.01 -11.50 6.83
CA ALA A 138 -22.27 -11.38 7.56
C ALA A 138 -22.39 -10.04 8.32
N GLU A 139 -23.57 -9.43 8.24
CA GLU A 139 -23.95 -8.14 8.83
C GLU A 139 -23.13 -6.92 8.37
N ILE A 140 -22.26 -7.07 7.36
CA ILE A 140 -21.66 -5.93 6.65
C ILE A 140 -22.75 -5.17 5.88
N VAL A 141 -23.59 -5.89 5.13
CA VAL A 141 -24.83 -5.33 4.57
C VAL A 141 -25.95 -5.53 5.60
N PRO A 142 -26.70 -4.48 6.00
CA PRO A 142 -27.75 -4.59 6.99
C PRO A 142 -28.79 -5.69 6.66
N GLY A 143 -29.02 -6.59 7.62
CA GLY A 143 -29.97 -7.69 7.49
C GLY A 143 -29.52 -8.87 6.60
N LYS A 144 -28.24 -8.95 6.22
CA LYS A 144 -27.67 -10.07 5.44
C LYS A 144 -26.74 -10.93 6.30
N GLY A 145 -27.09 -12.21 6.47
CA GLY A 145 -26.33 -13.14 7.31
C GLY A 145 -26.42 -12.83 8.81
N LYS A 146 -25.60 -13.53 9.60
CA LYS A 146 -25.50 -13.38 11.05
C LYS A 146 -24.04 -13.40 11.53
N ALA A 147 -23.63 -12.33 12.20
CA ALA A 147 -22.37 -12.24 12.93
C ALA A 147 -22.59 -12.61 14.40
N THR A 148 -21.93 -13.67 14.87
CA THR A 148 -22.02 -14.11 16.27
C THR A 148 -20.76 -13.68 17.02
N PRO A 149 -20.82 -12.74 17.98
CA PRO A 149 -19.65 -12.24 18.71
C PRO A 149 -18.93 -13.35 19.50
N MET A 150 -17.60 -13.40 19.41
CA MET A 150 -16.74 -14.42 20.03
C MET A 150 -15.58 -13.78 20.83
N PRO A 151 -15.84 -12.94 21.85
CA PRO A 151 -14.79 -12.20 22.56
C PRO A 151 -13.70 -13.09 23.19
N ALA A 152 -14.04 -14.32 23.59
CA ALA A 152 -13.10 -15.27 24.17
C ALA A 152 -12.06 -15.83 23.17
N THR A 153 -12.27 -15.69 21.85
CA THR A 153 -11.38 -16.27 20.82
C THR A 153 -10.43 -15.25 20.17
N VAL A 154 -10.55 -13.95 20.50
CA VAL A 154 -9.71 -12.87 19.94
C VAL A 154 -8.23 -13.21 20.02
N GLN A 155 -7.76 -13.62 21.19
CA GLN A 155 -6.34 -13.88 21.45
C GLN A 155 -5.84 -15.14 20.73
N ASP A 156 -6.60 -16.25 20.78
CA ASP A 156 -6.28 -17.47 20.03
C ASP A 156 -6.20 -17.21 18.51
N ARG A 157 -7.04 -16.32 17.98
CA ARG A 157 -7.04 -15.95 16.55
C ARG A 157 -5.90 -15.01 16.18
N LEU A 158 -5.57 -14.02 17.01
CA LEU A 158 -4.38 -13.19 16.82
C LEU A 158 -3.08 -14.02 16.90
N ILE A 159 -3.00 -15.00 17.81
CA ILE A 159 -1.87 -15.94 17.87
C ILE A 159 -1.69 -16.66 16.54
N ARG A 160 -2.76 -17.12 15.88
CA ARG A 160 -2.67 -17.80 14.57
C ARG A 160 -2.16 -16.90 13.45
N ILE A 161 -2.51 -15.60 13.46
CA ILE A 161 -1.94 -14.63 12.52
C ILE A 161 -0.44 -14.47 12.79
N TRP A 162 -0.08 -14.14 14.03
CA TRP A 162 1.28 -13.69 14.38
C TRP A 162 2.28 -14.80 14.69
N ALA A 163 1.84 -16.06 14.77
CA ALA A 163 2.71 -17.24 14.81
C ALA A 163 2.85 -17.93 13.44
N SER A 164 2.04 -17.56 12.43
CA SER A 164 2.18 -18.05 11.05
C SER A 164 3.57 -17.75 10.46
N PRO A 165 4.06 -18.46 9.43
CA PRO A 165 5.41 -18.28 8.91
C PRO A 165 5.72 -16.82 8.57
N GLN A 166 4.86 -16.16 7.80
CA GLN A 166 5.02 -14.76 7.42
C GLN A 166 4.60 -13.78 8.54
N GLY A 167 3.75 -14.20 9.48
CA GLY A 167 3.34 -13.38 10.62
C GLY A 167 4.39 -13.28 11.72
N ALA A 168 5.13 -14.36 11.97
CA ALA A 168 6.16 -14.47 13.00
C ALA A 168 7.30 -13.44 12.87
N PRO A 169 7.95 -13.23 11.69
CA PRO A 169 8.98 -12.21 11.56
C PRO A 169 8.41 -10.79 11.66
N LYS A 170 7.17 -10.56 11.20
CA LYS A 170 6.47 -9.26 11.36
C LYS A 170 6.20 -8.97 12.84
N ALA A 171 5.77 -9.96 13.61
CA ALA A 171 5.59 -9.86 15.06
C ALA A 171 6.92 -9.66 15.80
N ALA A 172 7.99 -10.33 15.35
CA ALA A 172 9.33 -10.13 15.88
C ALA A 172 9.84 -8.69 15.63
N ILE A 173 9.61 -8.12 14.45
CA ILE A 173 9.88 -6.69 14.17
C ILE A 173 9.02 -5.79 15.04
N ALA A 174 7.72 -6.09 15.17
CA ALA A 174 6.81 -5.31 16.02
C ALA A 174 7.27 -5.24 17.48
N GLY A 175 7.95 -6.27 17.99
CA GLY A 175 8.55 -6.25 19.33
C GLY A 175 9.80 -5.38 19.49
N THR A 176 10.40 -4.86 18.39
CA THR A 176 11.59 -3.99 18.44
C THR A 176 11.26 -2.50 18.60
N THR A 177 9.99 -2.11 18.44
CA THR A 177 9.53 -0.71 18.35
C THR A 177 8.13 -0.54 18.95
N GLU A 178 7.70 0.69 19.25
CA GLU A 178 6.35 0.98 19.75
C GLU A 178 5.31 1.10 18.61
N THR A 179 5.75 1.26 17.37
CA THR A 179 4.90 1.42 16.17
C THR A 179 5.03 0.23 15.23
N PHE A 180 3.91 -0.34 14.79
CA PHE A 180 3.92 -1.41 13.78
C PHE A 180 4.22 -0.83 12.40
N TRP A 181 5.35 -1.25 11.82
CA TRP A 181 5.77 -0.82 10.49
C TRP A 181 5.79 -2.00 9.52
N LEU A 182 4.69 -2.17 8.78
CA LEU A 182 4.65 -3.08 7.64
C LEU A 182 5.46 -2.48 6.48
N GLY A 183 6.17 -3.31 5.70
CA GLY A 183 7.10 -2.80 4.69
C GLY A 183 8.41 -2.27 5.29
N ALA A 184 8.71 -2.60 6.55
CA ALA A 184 10.02 -2.41 7.14
C ALA A 184 11.10 -3.19 6.37
N ASN A 185 12.30 -2.62 6.28
CA ASN A 185 13.53 -3.36 6.01
C ASN A 185 14.29 -3.51 7.34
N PRO A 186 14.46 -4.74 7.90
CA PRO A 186 15.20 -4.99 9.14
C PRO A 186 16.60 -4.36 9.15
N GLY A 187 17.25 -4.31 7.99
CA GLY A 187 18.56 -3.71 7.76
C GLY A 187 18.67 -2.22 8.05
N THR A 188 17.54 -1.52 8.21
CA THR A 188 17.49 -0.06 8.46
C THR A 188 16.92 0.31 9.84
N LEU A 189 16.41 -0.65 10.61
CA LEU A 189 15.65 -0.36 11.84
C LEU A 189 16.52 -0.03 13.06
N PHE A 190 17.67 -0.69 13.20
CA PHE A 190 18.53 -0.57 14.36
C PHE A 190 19.99 -0.93 14.03
N ALA A 191 20.89 -0.61 14.95
CA ALA A 191 22.33 -0.84 14.81
C ALA A 191 22.71 -2.32 14.92
N ASP A 192 23.85 -2.66 14.32
CA ASP A 192 24.41 -4.01 14.28
C ASP A 192 24.86 -4.50 15.66
N GLY A 193 25.03 -5.82 15.82
CA GLY A 193 25.63 -6.43 17.01
C GLY A 193 24.71 -6.60 18.22
N ALA A 194 23.49 -6.07 18.20
CA ALA A 194 22.52 -6.26 19.28
C ALA A 194 21.90 -7.67 19.25
N ALA A 195 21.99 -8.42 20.35
CA ALA A 195 21.25 -9.69 20.53
C ALA A 195 19.78 -9.47 20.97
N LYS A 196 19.43 -8.26 21.42
CA LYS A 196 18.07 -7.87 21.86
C LYS A 196 17.80 -6.41 21.52
N VAL A 197 16.62 -6.12 20.98
CA VAL A 197 16.10 -4.77 20.74
C VAL A 197 14.63 -4.76 21.18
N GLY A 198 14.28 -3.82 22.08
CA GLY A 198 12.95 -3.79 22.69
C GLY A 198 12.60 -5.08 23.43
N GLN A 199 11.49 -5.70 23.04
CA GLN A 199 10.99 -6.97 23.56
C GLN A 199 11.46 -8.19 22.75
N THR A 200 12.10 -7.98 21.60
CA THR A 200 12.57 -9.06 20.72
C THR A 200 14.05 -9.37 20.94
N SER A 201 14.40 -10.66 21.04
CA SER A 201 15.78 -11.12 21.19
C SER A 201 16.08 -12.36 20.38
N VAL A 202 17.34 -12.54 19.99
CA VAL A 202 17.85 -13.76 19.36
C VAL A 202 18.79 -14.51 20.29
N SER A 203 18.67 -15.84 20.27
CA SER A 203 19.56 -16.81 20.91
C SER A 203 19.87 -17.93 19.92
N TRP A 204 20.69 -18.90 20.32
CA TRP A 204 21.11 -20.01 19.46
C TRP A 204 21.00 -21.34 20.21
N GLU A 205 20.19 -22.26 19.69
CA GLU A 205 19.98 -23.60 20.27
C GLU A 205 20.36 -24.66 19.25
N ALA A 206 21.23 -25.61 19.61
CA ALA A 206 21.75 -26.65 18.71
C ALA A 206 22.28 -26.12 17.35
N GLY A 207 22.81 -24.90 17.33
CA GLY A 207 23.31 -24.24 16.11
C GLY A 207 22.24 -23.55 15.24
N LYS A 208 20.96 -23.62 15.61
CA LYS A 208 19.85 -22.93 14.94
C LYS A 208 19.57 -21.56 15.58
N PRO A 209 19.15 -20.53 14.82
CA PRO A 209 18.66 -19.29 15.39
C PRO A 209 17.33 -19.51 16.11
N VAL A 210 17.18 -18.89 17.28
CA VAL A 210 15.95 -18.91 18.08
C VAL A 210 15.57 -17.49 18.45
N VAL A 211 14.46 -17.00 17.90
CA VAL A 211 13.98 -15.61 18.09
C VAL A 211 12.79 -15.59 19.03
N THR A 212 12.89 -14.85 20.13
CA THR A 212 11.82 -14.65 21.11
C THR A 212 11.23 -13.25 20.96
N PHE A 213 9.89 -13.14 20.92
CA PHE A 213 9.15 -11.90 20.65
C PHE A 213 7.75 -11.90 21.28
N PRO A 214 7.13 -10.72 21.52
CA PRO A 214 5.73 -10.63 21.95
C PRO A 214 4.77 -10.93 20.79
N ILE A 215 3.55 -11.40 21.10
CA ILE A 215 2.47 -11.48 20.10
C ILE A 215 1.68 -10.15 20.08
N PRO A 216 1.61 -9.43 18.94
CA PRO A 216 0.85 -8.19 18.82
C PRO A 216 -0.64 -8.35 19.16
N GLY A 217 -1.16 -7.47 20.01
CA GLY A 217 -2.55 -7.50 20.47
C GLY A 217 -2.90 -8.58 21.50
N VAL A 218 -1.93 -9.39 21.95
CA VAL A 218 -2.15 -10.47 22.93
C VAL A 218 -1.28 -10.28 24.19
N PRO A 219 -1.79 -9.59 25.22
CA PRO A 219 -1.03 -9.30 26.44
C PRO A 219 -0.50 -10.57 27.12
N GLY A 220 0.78 -10.54 27.49
CA GLY A 220 1.45 -11.64 28.21
C GLY A 220 1.74 -12.89 27.37
N ALA A 221 1.41 -12.91 26.07
CA ALA A 221 1.84 -13.97 25.18
C ALA A 221 3.26 -13.72 24.65
N VAL A 222 4.15 -14.69 24.83
CA VAL A 222 5.52 -14.68 24.34
C VAL A 222 5.70 -15.84 23.37
N ALA A 223 6.17 -15.53 22.17
CA ALA A 223 6.50 -16.48 21.12
C ALA A 223 8.01 -16.73 21.07
N THR A 224 8.37 -17.97 20.74
CA THR A 224 9.74 -18.38 20.41
C THR A 224 9.71 -19.13 19.08
N ALA A 225 10.31 -18.55 18.05
CA ALA A 225 10.51 -19.17 16.74
C ALA A 225 11.88 -19.85 16.67
N THR A 226 11.90 -21.13 16.32
CA THR A 226 13.12 -21.85 15.89
C THR A 226 13.19 -21.79 14.37
N LEU A 227 14.32 -21.33 13.83
CA LEU A 227 14.55 -21.25 12.39
C LEU A 227 15.44 -22.41 11.90
N ASP A 228 15.24 -22.86 10.68
CA ASP A 228 16.07 -23.90 10.05
C ASP A 228 17.43 -23.35 9.56
N ALA A 229 18.23 -24.21 8.92
CA ALA A 229 19.54 -23.82 8.37
C ALA A 229 19.47 -22.82 7.20
N LYS A 230 18.29 -22.61 6.61
CA LYS A 230 17.99 -21.60 5.59
C LYS A 230 17.37 -20.34 6.19
N TYR A 231 17.20 -20.25 7.51
CA TYR A 231 16.46 -19.21 8.24
C TYR A 231 14.94 -19.23 7.98
N MET A 232 14.38 -20.32 7.49
CA MET A 232 12.92 -20.51 7.37
C MET A 232 12.32 -20.84 8.75
N THR A 233 11.08 -20.43 9.00
CA THR A 233 10.37 -20.81 10.23
C THR A 233 10.16 -22.33 10.32
N GLU A 234 10.81 -23.03 11.25
CA GLU A 234 10.57 -24.48 11.46
C GLU A 234 9.45 -24.72 12.48
N ARG A 235 9.45 -23.90 13.54
CA ARG A 235 8.50 -24.01 14.65
C ARG A 235 8.32 -22.67 15.35
N VAL A 236 7.09 -22.33 15.73
CA VAL A 236 6.78 -21.23 16.65
C VAL A 236 6.03 -21.77 17.86
N GLN A 237 6.59 -21.59 19.06
CA GLN A 237 5.93 -21.93 20.31
C GLN A 237 5.52 -20.65 21.04
N VAL A 238 4.21 -20.48 21.28
CA VAL A 238 3.63 -19.35 22.00
C VAL A 238 3.20 -19.81 23.39
N LYS A 239 3.72 -19.18 24.44
CA LYS A 239 3.31 -19.36 25.83
C LYS A 239 2.44 -18.20 26.26
N GLN A 240 1.27 -18.50 26.82
CA GLN A 240 0.36 -17.52 27.38
C GLN A 240 -0.25 -18.07 28.67
N GLY A 241 0.20 -17.53 29.82
CA GLY A 241 -0.13 -18.09 31.13
C GLY A 241 0.30 -19.56 31.22
N THR A 242 -0.66 -20.46 31.46
CA THR A 242 -0.45 -21.91 31.49
C THR A 242 -0.62 -22.59 30.13
N THR A 243 -1.13 -21.89 29.11
CA THR A 243 -1.34 -22.47 27.77
C THR A 243 -0.07 -22.36 26.94
N THR A 244 0.29 -23.46 26.28
CA THR A 244 1.31 -23.47 25.23
C THR A 244 0.66 -23.88 23.90
N THR A 245 0.71 -22.98 22.91
CA THR A 245 0.30 -23.26 21.54
C THR A 245 1.56 -23.38 20.69
N GLU A 246 1.72 -24.48 19.97
CA GLU A 246 2.89 -24.76 19.14
C GLU A 246 2.46 -24.95 17.69
N PHE A 247 3.16 -24.29 16.77
CA PHE A 247 3.00 -24.46 15.35
C PHE A 247 4.29 -25.05 14.78
N THR A 248 4.20 -26.10 13.97
CA THR A 248 5.33 -26.67 13.22
C THR A 248 5.08 -26.56 11.73
N TYR A 249 6.12 -26.18 10.99
CA TYR A 249 6.06 -25.83 9.57
C TYR A 249 7.07 -26.65 8.77
N GLY A 250 6.72 -26.98 7.53
CA GLY A 250 7.58 -27.74 6.62
C GLY A 250 7.11 -27.64 5.17
N ASP A 251 7.79 -28.36 4.28
CA ASP A 251 7.47 -28.46 2.85
C ASP A 251 7.35 -27.08 2.16
N TYR A 252 8.30 -26.20 2.46
CA TYR A 252 8.33 -24.83 1.94
C TYR A 252 8.57 -24.78 0.43
N GLN A 253 7.64 -24.14 -0.29
CA GLN A 253 7.79 -23.79 -1.70
C GLN A 253 6.91 -22.57 -2.03
N ASP A 254 7.06 -22.03 -3.23
CA ASP A 254 6.09 -21.06 -3.75
C ASP A 254 4.79 -21.80 -4.08
N TRP A 255 3.78 -21.66 -3.21
CA TRP A 255 2.44 -22.25 -3.37
C TRP A 255 1.46 -21.34 -4.13
N ASN A 256 1.88 -20.18 -4.63
CA ASN A 256 0.96 -19.26 -5.30
C ASN A 256 0.35 -19.88 -6.56
N ASN A 257 -0.76 -19.30 -7.04
CA ASN A 257 -1.37 -19.68 -8.30
C ASN A 257 -0.29 -19.91 -9.39
N PRO A 258 -0.29 -21.04 -10.13
CA PRO A 258 0.72 -21.31 -11.16
C PRO A 258 0.87 -20.24 -12.25
N LEU A 259 -0.14 -19.39 -12.44
CA LEU A 259 -0.08 -18.23 -13.34
C LEU A 259 0.67 -17.02 -12.72
N ASN A 260 0.67 -16.90 -11.39
CA ASN A 260 1.17 -15.76 -10.62
C ASN A 260 2.24 -16.21 -9.60
N LYS A 261 3.32 -16.86 -10.08
CA LYS A 261 4.47 -17.21 -9.22
C LYS A 261 5.31 -15.98 -8.93
N ILE A 262 5.62 -15.75 -7.65
CA ILE A 262 6.28 -14.52 -7.16
C ILE A 262 7.49 -14.80 -6.25
N TRP A 263 7.87 -16.06 -6.09
CA TRP A 263 8.99 -16.52 -5.25
C TRP A 263 8.89 -16.04 -3.80
N VAL A 264 7.70 -16.17 -3.20
CA VAL A 264 7.48 -16.10 -1.75
C VAL A 264 7.20 -17.52 -1.28
N LEU A 265 7.93 -17.99 -0.25
CA LEU A 265 7.91 -19.39 0.16
C LEU A 265 6.94 -19.61 1.33
N TYR A 266 5.88 -20.35 1.07
CA TYR A 266 4.88 -20.71 2.07
C TYR A 266 5.09 -22.14 2.57
N ALA A 267 4.78 -22.40 3.84
CA ALA A 267 4.81 -23.75 4.38
C ALA A 267 3.80 -24.63 3.65
N GLY A 268 4.21 -25.80 3.17
CA GLY A 268 3.34 -26.82 2.57
C GLY A 268 2.67 -27.73 3.60
N LYS A 269 3.26 -27.82 4.79
CA LYS A 269 2.74 -28.55 5.95
C LYS A 269 2.65 -27.62 7.15
N ILE A 270 1.49 -27.59 7.81
CA ILE A 270 1.25 -26.79 9.01
C ILE A 270 0.55 -27.65 10.06
N VAL A 271 1.13 -27.78 11.26
CA VAL A 271 0.46 -28.45 12.39
C VAL A 271 0.35 -27.49 13.57
N GLU A 272 -0.88 -27.21 14.01
CA GLU A 272 -1.21 -26.45 15.23
C GLU A 272 -1.46 -27.44 16.37
N ARG A 273 -0.72 -27.31 17.48
CA ARG A 273 -0.89 -28.07 18.73
C ARG A 273 -1.23 -27.12 19.86
N ARG A 274 -2.12 -27.52 20.76
CA ARG A 274 -2.41 -26.82 22.03
C ARG A 274 -2.16 -27.78 23.18
N ASN A 275 -1.24 -27.40 24.07
CA ASN A 275 -0.76 -28.23 25.18
C ASN A 275 -0.34 -29.65 24.73
N GLY A 276 0.33 -29.74 23.57
CA GLY A 276 0.78 -30.99 22.95
C GLY A 276 -0.25 -31.72 22.06
N ALA A 277 -1.55 -31.50 22.27
CA ALA A 277 -2.60 -32.12 21.45
C ALA A 277 -2.75 -31.41 20.09
N VAL A 278 -2.85 -32.18 18.99
CA VAL A 278 -3.04 -31.64 17.64
C VAL A 278 -4.45 -31.06 17.48
N VAL A 279 -4.52 -29.76 17.18
CA VAL A 279 -5.76 -29.00 16.92
C VAL A 279 -6.01 -28.87 15.42
N ARG A 280 -4.96 -28.69 14.62
CA ARG A 280 -5.03 -28.70 13.15
C ARG A 280 -3.83 -29.42 12.56
N ASP A 281 -4.07 -30.19 11.51
CA ASP A 281 -3.04 -30.68 10.61
C ASP A 281 -3.45 -30.35 9.17
N LEU A 282 -2.74 -29.42 8.55
CA LEU A 282 -3.05 -28.84 7.25
C LEU A 282 -1.92 -29.12 6.24
N THR A 283 -2.32 -29.39 5.00
CA THR A 283 -1.45 -29.41 3.83
C THR A 283 -1.95 -28.37 2.83
N THR A 284 -1.05 -27.51 2.41
CA THR A 284 -1.32 -26.41 1.45
C THR A 284 -1.70 -26.98 0.09
N THR A 285 -2.61 -26.30 -0.59
CA THR A 285 -2.97 -26.60 -1.98
C THR A 285 -2.70 -25.42 -2.90
N GLU A 286 -2.94 -24.20 -2.43
CA GLU A 286 -2.73 -22.96 -3.19
C GLU A 286 -2.58 -21.78 -2.22
N THR A 287 -1.80 -20.76 -2.60
CA THR A 287 -1.82 -19.44 -1.97
C THR A 287 -2.11 -18.35 -3.02
N GLU A 288 -2.47 -17.16 -2.55
CA GLU A 288 -2.45 -15.94 -3.35
C GLU A 288 -1.95 -14.79 -2.47
N THR A 289 -0.96 -14.03 -2.96
CA THR A 289 -0.18 -13.09 -2.15
C THR A 289 -0.46 -11.66 -2.60
N GLY A 290 -0.66 -10.77 -1.63
CA GLY A 290 -0.99 -9.38 -1.94
C GLY A 290 -2.41 -9.21 -2.47
N ASN A 291 -3.32 -10.18 -2.26
CA ASN A 291 -4.74 -10.03 -2.56
C ASN A 291 -5.26 -8.67 -2.01
N VAL A 292 -5.66 -7.78 -2.92
CA VAL A 292 -6.13 -6.41 -2.59
C VAL A 292 -7.34 -6.38 -1.66
N TYR A 293 -8.14 -7.44 -1.66
CA TYR A 293 -9.50 -7.41 -1.11
C TYR A 293 -9.72 -8.42 0.02
N VAL A 294 -8.73 -8.52 0.91
CA VAL A 294 -8.92 -9.14 2.23
C VAL A 294 -9.37 -8.07 3.23
N VAL A 295 -10.68 -7.86 3.31
CA VAL A 295 -11.33 -6.92 4.26
C VAL A 295 -12.14 -7.65 5.33
N ALA A 296 -12.08 -7.16 6.57
CA ALA A 296 -12.86 -7.66 7.69
C ALA A 296 -13.36 -6.49 8.56
N PRO A 297 -14.25 -5.62 8.05
CA PRO A 297 -14.88 -4.59 8.87
C PRO A 297 -15.68 -5.27 9.99
N VAL A 298 -15.66 -4.68 11.19
CA VAL A 298 -16.32 -5.25 12.37
C VAL A 298 -17.81 -4.87 12.35
N PRO A 299 -18.76 -5.83 12.29
CA PRO A 299 -20.19 -5.51 12.28
C PRO A 299 -20.62 -4.71 13.51
N ALA A 300 -21.58 -3.81 13.37
CA ALA A 300 -22.05 -2.94 14.45
C ALA A 300 -22.56 -3.73 15.68
N SER A 301 -23.17 -4.89 15.46
CA SER A 301 -23.57 -5.85 16.50
C SER A 301 -22.39 -6.38 17.32
N VAL A 302 -21.27 -6.70 16.65
CA VAL A 302 -20.02 -7.18 17.27
C VAL A 302 -19.32 -6.05 18.02
N GLN A 303 -19.31 -4.83 17.47
CA GLN A 303 -18.79 -3.64 18.16
C GLN A 303 -19.58 -3.35 19.46
N ALA A 304 -20.91 -3.43 19.41
CA ALA A 304 -21.77 -3.23 20.58
C ALA A 304 -21.61 -4.34 21.64
N ALA A 305 -21.36 -5.58 21.21
CA ALA A 305 -21.25 -6.74 22.10
C ALA A 305 -19.88 -6.92 22.76
N ILE A 306 -18.80 -6.39 22.17
CA ILE A 306 -17.42 -6.64 22.64
C ILE A 306 -16.79 -5.36 23.18
N LYS A 307 -16.62 -5.29 24.50
CA LYS A 307 -15.86 -4.21 25.15
C LYS A 307 -14.36 -4.44 25.01
N VAL A 308 -13.72 -3.71 24.08
CA VAL A 308 -12.27 -3.71 23.90
C VAL A 308 -11.57 -3.03 25.08
N THR A 309 -10.54 -3.68 25.63
CA THR A 309 -9.72 -3.20 26.76
C THR A 309 -8.21 -3.23 26.49
N GLY A 310 -7.77 -3.91 25.43
CA GLY A 310 -6.38 -3.96 25.00
C GLY A 310 -5.99 -2.81 24.08
N LYS A 311 -4.72 -2.81 23.65
CA LYS A 311 -4.21 -1.96 22.57
C LYS A 311 -3.55 -2.83 21.51
N ILE A 312 -3.69 -2.43 20.26
CA ILE A 312 -2.89 -2.93 19.14
C ILE A 312 -1.79 -1.89 18.85
N PRO A 313 -0.57 -2.31 18.51
CA PRO A 313 0.48 -1.41 18.05
C PRO A 313 -0.03 -0.47 16.94
N LEU A 314 0.29 0.82 17.02
CA LEU A 314 -0.15 1.78 16.01
C LEU A 314 0.51 1.45 14.67
N GLY A 315 -0.29 1.11 13.67
CA GLY A 315 0.18 0.88 12.31
C GLY A 315 0.53 2.19 11.62
N VAL A 316 1.80 2.39 11.26
CA VAL A 316 2.25 3.60 10.56
C VAL A 316 2.54 3.27 9.11
N ILE A 317 1.50 3.29 8.27
CA ILE A 317 1.68 3.44 6.81
C ILE A 317 1.50 4.92 6.41
N ALA A 318 0.82 5.71 7.24
CA ALA A 318 0.72 7.16 7.09
C ALA A 318 2.07 7.86 7.31
N LYS A 319 2.55 8.57 6.28
CA LYS A 319 3.33 9.80 6.50
C LYS A 319 2.42 10.75 7.28
N ALA A 320 2.91 11.40 8.34
CA ALA A 320 2.14 12.42 9.03
C ALA A 320 1.74 13.54 8.05
N ASP A 321 0.53 14.08 8.20
CA ASP A 321 0.03 15.14 7.33
C ASP A 321 1.04 16.30 7.28
N PRO A 322 1.36 16.84 6.09
CA PRO A 322 2.15 18.05 5.97
C PRO A 322 1.58 19.16 6.85
N GLN A 323 2.43 19.79 7.66
CA GLN A 323 2.01 20.88 8.53
C GLN A 323 1.54 22.08 7.71
N VAL A 324 0.22 22.25 7.57
CA VAL A 324 -0.38 23.39 6.88
C VAL A 324 -0.31 24.62 7.76
N ASN A 325 0.24 25.71 7.23
CA ASN A 325 0.26 27.00 7.94
C ASN A 325 -1.13 27.66 7.89
N LYS A 326 -2.00 27.28 8.84
CA LYS A 326 -3.36 27.84 9.02
C LYS A 326 -3.41 29.34 9.32
N SER A 327 -2.27 29.98 9.61
CA SER A 327 -2.18 31.43 9.87
C SER A 327 -1.82 32.26 8.64
N ALA A 328 -1.42 31.63 7.53
CA ALA A 328 -1.13 32.33 6.29
C ALA A 328 -2.43 32.88 5.66
N PRO A 329 -2.46 34.14 5.21
CA PRO A 329 -3.65 34.71 4.57
C PRO A 329 -3.92 34.01 3.23
N THR A 330 -5.14 33.52 3.03
CA THR A 330 -5.60 32.98 1.74
C THR A 330 -6.06 34.13 0.82
N PRO A 331 -5.54 34.24 -0.43
CA PRO A 331 -6.05 35.19 -1.43
C PRO A 331 -7.54 34.99 -1.71
N ARG A 332 -8.27 36.04 -2.09
CA ARG A 332 -9.72 35.97 -2.35
C ARG A 332 -10.11 36.56 -3.70
N LEU A 333 -11.12 35.95 -4.33
CA LEU A 333 -11.73 36.34 -5.60
C LEU A 333 -13.25 36.19 -5.45
N GLY A 334 -14.02 37.20 -5.87
CA GLY A 334 -15.49 37.17 -5.78
C GLY A 334 -16.05 37.05 -4.35
N GLY A 335 -15.26 37.36 -3.32
CA GLY A 335 -15.64 37.18 -1.91
C GLY A 335 -15.30 35.81 -1.32
N HIS A 336 -14.94 34.82 -2.14
CA HIS A 336 -14.49 33.48 -1.73
C HIS A 336 -12.97 33.37 -1.78
N PRO A 337 -12.35 32.31 -1.21
CA PRO A 337 -10.96 31.97 -1.51
C PRO A 337 -10.73 31.88 -3.01
N ASP A 338 -9.67 32.51 -3.50
CA ASP A 338 -9.19 32.31 -4.86
C ASP A 338 -8.44 30.98 -4.90
N LEU A 339 -8.92 30.02 -5.69
CA LEU A 339 -8.26 28.74 -5.92
C LEU A 339 -7.25 28.80 -7.08
N THR A 340 -7.19 29.92 -7.80
CA THR A 340 -6.32 30.07 -8.98
C THR A 340 -4.86 29.81 -8.64
N GLY A 341 -4.24 28.94 -9.44
CA GLY A 341 -2.86 28.56 -9.23
C GLY A 341 -2.46 27.32 -9.99
N ASN A 342 -1.16 27.08 -9.98
CA ASN A 342 -0.57 25.81 -10.36
C ASN A 342 -0.21 25.04 -9.08
N TYR A 343 -0.54 23.75 -9.03
CA TYR A 343 -0.36 22.85 -7.89
C TYR A 343 0.55 21.66 -8.23
N THR A 344 1.36 21.77 -9.30
CA THR A 344 2.28 20.70 -9.70
C THR A 344 3.45 20.48 -8.73
N TYR A 345 3.58 19.24 -8.28
CA TYR A 345 4.74 18.62 -7.62
C TYR A 345 5.20 19.21 -6.28
N SER A 346 4.64 18.66 -5.21
CA SER A 346 5.39 18.28 -4.00
C SER A 346 4.97 16.84 -3.63
N ASP A 347 5.90 15.90 -3.75
CA ASP A 347 5.71 14.44 -3.64
C ASP A 347 4.80 13.78 -4.69
N TRP A 348 5.20 12.57 -5.10
CA TRP A 348 4.48 11.72 -6.05
C TRP A 348 3.12 11.30 -5.46
N ILE A 349 2.11 11.08 -6.33
CA ILE A 349 0.77 10.58 -5.97
C ILE A 349 0.93 9.45 -4.94
N GLY A 350 0.32 9.61 -3.76
CA GLY A 350 0.70 8.98 -2.48
C GLY A 350 0.71 7.45 -2.44
N ASN A 351 1.65 6.82 -3.14
CA ASN A 351 2.15 5.50 -2.80
C ASN A 351 3.22 5.71 -1.72
N TYR A 352 2.98 5.18 -0.52
CA TYR A 352 3.89 5.30 0.63
C TYR A 352 5.21 4.51 0.45
N MET A 353 5.38 3.93 -0.73
CA MET A 353 6.51 3.15 -1.19
C MET A 353 7.09 3.86 -2.42
N THR A 354 8.23 4.54 -2.25
CA THR A 354 8.86 5.37 -3.29
C THR A 354 9.92 4.60 -4.08
N GLY A 355 9.58 4.14 -5.29
CA GLY A 355 10.56 3.45 -6.14
C GLY A 355 10.00 2.48 -7.19
N GLY A 356 8.99 2.88 -7.97
CA GLY A 356 8.60 2.12 -9.16
C GLY A 356 9.22 2.71 -10.43
N GLY A 357 9.75 1.88 -11.33
CA GLY A 357 10.03 2.28 -12.72
C GLY A 357 10.19 1.09 -13.68
N ARG A 358 10.26 1.31 -15.00
CA ARG A 358 9.94 0.41 -16.15
C ARG A 358 10.35 -1.08 -16.09
N ARG A 359 11.24 -1.59 -16.94
CA ARG A 359 11.80 -2.96 -16.90
C ARG A 359 12.94 -3.06 -17.92
N CYS A 360 14.09 -3.58 -17.53
CA CYS A 360 15.13 -3.91 -18.50
C CYS A 360 14.74 -5.09 -19.41
N GLY A 361 14.89 -4.87 -20.73
CA GLY A 361 14.64 -5.88 -21.75
C GLY A 361 15.74 -6.96 -21.79
N PRO A 362 15.48 -8.14 -22.41
CA PRO A 362 16.44 -9.26 -22.44
C PRO A 362 17.78 -8.96 -23.13
N THR A 363 17.90 -7.84 -23.84
CA THR A 363 19.08 -7.41 -24.61
C THR A 363 19.67 -6.09 -24.13
N GLN A 364 19.27 -5.60 -22.95
CA GLN A 364 19.69 -4.31 -22.40
C GLN A 364 20.74 -4.51 -21.30
N GLU A 365 22.03 -4.48 -21.69
CA GLU A 365 23.17 -4.81 -20.81
C GLU A 365 23.74 -3.62 -20.04
N SER A 366 23.25 -2.39 -20.27
CA SER A 366 23.74 -1.16 -19.62
C SER A 366 22.62 -0.14 -19.37
N ASP A 367 22.90 0.82 -18.48
CA ASP A 367 22.02 1.92 -18.06
C ASP A 367 20.66 1.51 -17.43
N CYS A 368 20.54 0.28 -16.95
CA CYS A 368 19.43 -0.13 -16.07
C CYS A 368 19.50 0.60 -14.71
N THR A 369 18.49 1.40 -14.38
CA THR A 369 18.42 2.13 -13.10
C THR A 369 17.24 1.68 -12.23
N ARG A 370 17.17 2.19 -10.99
CA ARG A 370 16.04 1.99 -10.06
C ARG A 370 14.68 2.39 -10.66
N GLN A 371 14.68 3.23 -11.70
CA GLN A 371 13.50 3.65 -12.44
C GLN A 371 13.17 2.74 -13.65
N ASP A 372 13.73 1.52 -13.70
CA ASP A 372 13.61 0.56 -14.81
C ASP A 372 13.38 -0.91 -14.34
N ASN A 373 12.78 -1.11 -13.14
CA ASN A 373 12.52 -2.34 -12.32
C ASN A 373 11.10 -2.98 -12.07
N GLN A 374 9.99 -2.58 -12.69
CA GLN A 374 8.60 -2.68 -12.15
C GLN A 374 7.99 -4.07 -12.25
N THR A 375 8.19 -4.79 -13.36
CA THR A 375 7.25 -5.85 -13.75
C THR A 375 7.32 -7.12 -12.90
N TYR A 376 8.38 -7.29 -12.08
CA TYR A 376 8.48 -8.43 -11.16
C TYR A 376 7.88 -8.18 -9.78
N ASP A 377 7.87 -6.92 -9.32
CA ASP A 377 7.41 -6.55 -7.98
C ASP A 377 6.12 -5.70 -8.00
N PHE A 378 5.56 -5.31 -9.15
CA PHE A 378 4.34 -4.48 -9.21
C PHE A 378 3.14 -5.11 -8.49
N GLU A 379 2.97 -6.42 -8.63
CA GLU A 379 1.99 -7.24 -7.88
C GLU A 379 2.22 -7.20 -6.36
N LEU A 380 3.37 -6.74 -5.90
CA LEU A 380 3.71 -6.62 -4.49
C LEU A 380 3.88 -5.16 -4.03
N TYR A 381 4.04 -4.22 -4.96
CA TYR A 381 4.35 -2.81 -4.71
C TYR A 381 3.19 -1.84 -5.01
N SER A 382 2.10 -2.33 -5.62
CA SER A 382 0.96 -1.49 -6.00
C SER A 382 0.38 -0.74 -4.78
N PRO A 383 0.06 0.56 -4.90
CA PRO A 383 -0.63 1.31 -3.84
C PRO A 383 -2.00 0.72 -3.49
N SER A 384 -2.62 -0.07 -4.38
CA SER A 384 -3.85 -0.82 -4.04
C SER A 384 -3.60 -1.88 -2.97
N ARG A 385 -2.43 -2.53 -2.99
CA ARG A 385 -2.04 -3.64 -2.13
C ARG A 385 -1.34 -3.18 -0.83
N PHE A 386 -0.60 -2.07 -0.87
CA PHE A 386 0.16 -1.52 0.28
C PHE A 386 -0.32 -0.18 0.85
N GLY A 387 -1.13 0.58 0.12
CA GLY A 387 -1.46 1.96 0.48
C GLY A 387 -2.31 2.11 1.74
N ASN A 388 -2.10 3.21 2.46
CA ASN A 388 -2.90 3.64 3.62
C ASN A 388 -4.24 4.32 3.23
N MET A 389 -4.64 4.22 1.96
CA MET A 389 -5.97 4.68 1.55
C MET A 389 -6.96 3.62 2.02
N GLY A 390 -7.75 3.91 3.06
CA GLY A 390 -8.82 3.02 3.51
C GLY A 390 -9.62 2.59 2.30
N ARG A 391 -9.72 1.29 2.02
CA ARG A 391 -10.22 0.79 0.74
C ARG A 391 -11.75 0.95 0.66
N PRO A 392 -12.34 1.15 -0.54
CA PRO A 392 -13.79 1.12 -0.70
C PRO A 392 -14.33 -0.23 -0.23
N VAL A 393 -15.38 -0.21 0.61
CA VAL A 393 -15.98 -1.43 1.16
C VAL A 393 -17.12 -1.89 0.24
N TYR A 394 -16.79 -2.74 -0.72
CA TYR A 394 -17.76 -3.45 -1.56
C TYR A 394 -18.61 -4.43 -0.77
N LYS A 395 -19.83 -4.70 -1.26
CA LYS A 395 -20.69 -5.77 -0.77
C LYS A 395 -20.06 -7.16 -1.06
N PRO A 396 -20.30 -8.18 -0.21
CA PRO A 396 -19.66 -9.50 -0.32
C PRO A 396 -19.71 -10.16 -1.71
N GLU A 397 -20.82 -10.00 -2.43
CA GLU A 397 -21.04 -10.53 -3.78
C GLU A 397 -20.06 -9.99 -4.84
N PHE A 398 -19.38 -8.87 -4.58
CA PHE A 398 -18.42 -8.26 -5.50
C PHE A 398 -16.95 -8.50 -5.16
N TRP A 399 -16.65 -9.14 -4.02
CA TRP A 399 -15.26 -9.31 -3.54
C TRP A 399 -14.40 -10.10 -4.53
N ASP A 400 -14.93 -11.19 -5.08
CA ASP A 400 -14.23 -11.99 -6.09
C ASP A 400 -14.06 -11.22 -7.42
N LYS A 401 -14.97 -10.30 -7.77
CA LYS A 401 -14.84 -9.40 -8.95
C LYS A 401 -13.68 -8.43 -8.76
N VAL A 402 -13.54 -7.79 -7.59
CA VAL A 402 -12.40 -6.88 -7.29
C VAL A 402 -11.07 -7.63 -7.39
N GLN A 403 -11.00 -8.84 -6.81
CA GLN A 403 -9.80 -9.68 -6.87
C GLN A 403 -9.45 -10.08 -8.30
N GLN A 404 -10.45 -10.46 -9.11
CA GLN A 404 -10.25 -10.76 -10.53
C GLN A 404 -9.77 -9.53 -11.32
N LEU A 405 -10.37 -8.35 -11.10
CA LEU A 405 -9.99 -7.13 -11.80
C LEU A 405 -8.57 -6.67 -11.44
N ASP A 406 -8.15 -6.80 -10.17
CA ASP A 406 -6.77 -6.55 -9.75
C ASP A 406 -5.78 -7.52 -10.40
N MET A 407 -6.06 -8.83 -10.35
CA MET A 407 -5.23 -9.86 -10.98
C MET A 407 -5.08 -9.66 -12.50
N TRP A 408 -6.12 -9.15 -13.16
CA TRP A 408 -6.12 -8.85 -14.59
C TRP A 408 -5.99 -7.35 -14.90
N THR A 409 -5.38 -6.56 -14.01
CA THR A 409 -5.22 -5.09 -14.17
C THR A 409 -4.67 -4.73 -15.55
N ASN A 410 -3.61 -5.41 -16.01
CA ASN A 410 -2.99 -5.13 -17.32
C ASN A 410 -3.93 -5.33 -18.53
N LYS A 411 -5.06 -6.03 -18.36
CA LYS A 411 -6.05 -6.31 -19.40
C LYS A 411 -7.31 -5.44 -19.28
N TYR A 412 -7.75 -5.13 -18.05
CA TYR A 412 -9.04 -4.48 -17.79
C TYR A 412 -8.95 -3.06 -17.22
N ASP A 413 -7.78 -2.60 -16.79
CA ASP A 413 -7.61 -1.23 -16.30
C ASP A 413 -7.76 -0.22 -17.46
N PRO A 414 -8.69 0.75 -17.39
CA PRO A 414 -8.93 1.77 -18.43
C PRO A 414 -7.68 2.56 -18.85
N VAL A 415 -6.67 2.65 -17.97
CA VAL A 415 -5.35 3.22 -18.30
C VAL A 415 -4.69 2.50 -19.47
N MET A 416 -4.77 1.17 -19.49
CA MET A 416 -4.09 0.33 -20.49
C MET A 416 -4.76 0.40 -21.87
N THR A 417 -6.00 0.89 -21.92
CA THR A 417 -6.79 1.11 -23.14
C THR A 417 -6.92 2.58 -23.52
N CYS A 418 -6.09 3.47 -22.93
CA CYS A 418 -6.05 4.90 -23.24
C CYS A 418 -7.35 5.67 -22.96
N GLN A 419 -8.18 5.20 -22.02
CA GLN A 419 -9.38 5.91 -21.59
C GLN A 419 -9.05 6.96 -20.50
N PRO A 420 -9.89 8.00 -20.34
CA PRO A 420 -9.76 8.94 -19.22
C PRO A 420 -9.90 8.21 -17.86
N LEU A 421 -9.21 8.72 -16.83
CA LEU A 421 -9.14 8.03 -15.53
C LEU A 421 -10.46 8.03 -14.74
N GLY A 422 -11.26 9.09 -14.91
CA GLY A 422 -12.37 9.43 -14.03
C GLY A 422 -11.94 9.94 -12.65
N ILE A 423 -12.90 10.44 -11.88
CA ILE A 423 -12.71 10.82 -10.47
C ILE A 423 -13.21 9.71 -9.54
N PRO A 424 -12.57 9.46 -8.38
CA PRO A 424 -11.46 10.20 -7.78
C PRO A 424 -10.05 9.82 -8.28
N ARG A 425 -9.94 8.91 -9.26
CA ARG A 425 -8.66 8.33 -9.70
C ARG A 425 -7.70 9.37 -10.32
N GLU A 426 -8.20 10.31 -11.09
CA GLU A 426 -7.43 11.45 -11.62
C GLU A 426 -6.83 12.32 -10.49
N GLY A 427 -7.54 12.44 -9.36
CA GLY A 427 -7.11 13.19 -8.19
C GLY A 427 -7.28 14.71 -8.32
N PRO A 428 -6.57 15.50 -7.49
CA PRO A 428 -6.71 16.95 -7.50
C PRO A 428 -6.19 17.56 -8.80
N PRO A 429 -6.79 18.68 -9.27
CA PRO A 429 -6.35 19.35 -10.49
C PRO A 429 -4.93 19.90 -10.34
N ARG A 430 -4.17 19.86 -11.43
CA ARG A 430 -2.79 20.37 -11.45
C ARG A 430 -2.74 21.87 -11.66
N ARG A 431 -3.74 22.43 -12.34
CA ARG A 431 -3.91 23.87 -12.50
C ARG A 431 -5.38 24.23 -12.40
N ILE A 432 -5.66 25.32 -11.69
CA ILE A 432 -7.01 25.87 -11.51
C ILE A 432 -7.00 27.29 -12.05
N TYR A 433 -8.03 27.61 -12.83
CA TYR A 433 -8.44 28.98 -13.12
C TYR A 433 -9.82 29.20 -12.50
N GLN A 434 -10.00 30.24 -11.70
CA GLN A 434 -11.29 30.61 -11.12
C GLN A 434 -11.80 31.92 -11.73
N THR A 435 -13.09 31.98 -12.03
CA THR A 435 -13.81 33.20 -12.40
C THR A 435 -14.79 33.57 -11.27
N ASP A 436 -15.68 34.54 -11.52
CA ASP A 436 -16.79 34.86 -10.62
C ASP A 436 -17.95 33.82 -10.70
N LYS A 437 -17.94 32.93 -11.70
CA LYS A 437 -19.07 32.04 -12.03
C LYS A 437 -18.71 30.57 -12.20
N ASP A 438 -17.45 30.27 -12.47
CA ASP A 438 -16.96 28.91 -12.72
C ASP A 438 -15.52 28.70 -12.23
N VAL A 439 -15.12 27.43 -12.17
CA VAL A 439 -13.72 27.02 -12.10
C VAL A 439 -13.40 26.09 -13.28
N THR A 440 -12.24 26.33 -13.90
CA THR A 440 -11.66 25.43 -14.89
C THR A 440 -10.50 24.68 -14.25
N PHE A 441 -10.63 23.36 -14.20
CA PHE A 441 -9.62 22.44 -13.69
C PHE A 441 -8.90 21.78 -14.86
N ILE A 442 -7.57 21.80 -14.83
CA ILE A 442 -6.72 21.17 -15.84
C ILE A 442 -5.90 20.04 -15.20
N TYR A 443 -5.92 18.91 -15.88
CA TYR A 443 -5.17 17.69 -15.58
C TYR A 443 -4.06 17.50 -16.63
N THR A 444 -2.99 16.79 -16.28
CA THR A 444 -1.81 16.66 -17.17
C THR A 444 -1.27 15.22 -17.20
N GLY A 445 -2.15 14.23 -17.08
CA GLY A 445 -1.84 12.80 -17.02
C GLY A 445 -1.56 12.30 -15.60
N GLY A 446 -2.27 11.26 -15.18
CA GLY A 446 -2.30 10.72 -13.83
C GLY A 446 -1.50 9.43 -13.63
N ASP A 447 -1.96 8.68 -12.63
CA ASP A 447 -1.57 7.33 -12.22
C ASP A 447 -0.45 6.63 -13.04
N ALA A 448 0.80 6.85 -12.62
CA ALA A 448 2.02 6.24 -13.17
C ALA A 448 2.26 6.46 -14.68
N GLY A 449 1.79 7.59 -15.24
CA GLY A 449 1.96 7.94 -16.65
C GLY A 449 0.78 7.55 -17.54
N GLY A 450 -0.33 7.10 -16.93
CA GLY A 450 -1.60 6.81 -17.59
C GLY A 450 -2.61 7.96 -17.48
N GLY A 451 -3.54 8.03 -18.42
CA GLY A 451 -4.52 9.12 -18.53
C GLY A 451 -3.96 10.32 -19.30
N TYR A 452 -4.82 11.00 -20.05
CA TYR A 452 -4.45 12.14 -20.89
C TYR A 452 -4.57 13.47 -20.13
N GLY A 453 -4.21 14.57 -20.81
CA GLY A 453 -4.46 15.91 -20.30
C GLY A 453 -5.94 16.26 -20.42
N GLU A 454 -6.73 15.86 -19.43
CA GLU A 454 -8.15 16.19 -19.34
C GLU A 454 -8.38 17.60 -18.75
N TYR A 455 -9.61 18.10 -18.90
CA TYR A 455 -10.06 19.30 -18.20
C TYR A 455 -11.56 19.19 -17.86
N ARG A 456 -12.01 19.97 -16.88
CA ARG A 456 -13.44 20.22 -16.64
C ARG A 456 -13.69 21.70 -16.33
N ILE A 457 -14.82 22.20 -16.80
CA ILE A 457 -15.32 23.55 -16.53
C ILE A 457 -16.57 23.37 -15.67
N ILE A 458 -16.55 23.90 -14.45
CA ILE A 458 -17.55 23.62 -13.43
C ILE A 458 -18.24 24.94 -13.04
N PRO A 459 -19.55 25.11 -13.25
CA PRO A 459 -20.28 26.27 -12.76
C PRO A 459 -20.29 26.26 -11.22
N THR A 460 -20.00 27.40 -10.57
CA THR A 460 -19.92 27.53 -9.10
C THR A 460 -21.05 28.38 -8.51
N ASP A 461 -22.10 28.66 -9.29
CA ASP A 461 -23.24 29.49 -8.90
C ASP A 461 -24.31 28.74 -8.09
N GLY A 462 -24.04 27.49 -7.69
CA GLY A 462 -24.95 26.68 -6.89
C GLY A 462 -26.21 26.20 -7.62
N ARG A 463 -26.21 26.24 -8.96
CA ARG A 463 -27.28 25.63 -9.77
C ARG A 463 -27.37 24.11 -9.51
N PRO A 464 -28.57 23.51 -9.59
CA PRO A 464 -28.69 22.06 -9.65
C PRO A 464 -28.14 21.51 -10.97
N HIS A 465 -27.89 20.20 -11.01
CA HIS A 465 -27.68 19.47 -12.26
C HIS A 465 -28.82 19.70 -13.26
N ARG A 466 -28.49 19.57 -14.55
CA ARG A 466 -29.49 19.63 -15.64
C ARG A 466 -30.45 18.45 -15.51
N LYS A 467 -31.69 18.59 -15.96
CA LYS A 467 -32.69 17.50 -15.90
C LYS A 467 -32.28 16.29 -16.74
N GLU A 468 -31.47 16.55 -17.76
CA GLU A 468 -30.94 15.59 -18.72
C GLU A 468 -29.50 15.14 -18.37
N ALA A 469 -28.95 15.53 -17.20
CA ALA A 469 -27.58 15.20 -16.82
C ALA A 469 -27.31 13.68 -16.79
N ASP A 470 -28.26 12.89 -16.30
CA ASP A 470 -28.20 11.41 -16.30
C ASP A 470 -28.13 10.77 -17.71
N LEU A 471 -28.37 11.56 -18.78
CA LEU A 471 -28.24 11.11 -20.18
C LEU A 471 -26.88 11.49 -20.80
N ASP A 472 -26.21 12.52 -20.27
CA ASP A 472 -24.92 13.00 -20.72
C ASP A 472 -23.81 12.35 -19.89
N ILE A 473 -23.52 11.07 -20.16
CA ILE A 473 -22.51 10.31 -19.44
C ILE A 473 -21.10 10.86 -19.73
N LEU A 474 -20.38 11.29 -18.69
CA LEU A 474 -19.06 11.92 -18.77
C LEU A 474 -18.05 11.19 -17.88
N TYR A 475 -16.83 10.98 -18.38
CA TYR A 475 -15.76 10.34 -17.61
C TYR A 475 -15.43 11.06 -16.30
N LEU A 476 -15.55 12.40 -16.26
CA LEU A 476 -15.36 13.22 -15.05
C LEU A 476 -16.68 13.61 -14.36
N GLY A 477 -17.82 13.09 -14.85
CA GLY A 477 -19.18 13.39 -14.40
C GLY A 477 -19.72 14.76 -14.84
N ASP A 478 -21.04 14.88 -14.98
CA ASP A 478 -21.71 16.19 -14.97
C ASP A 478 -21.50 16.75 -13.54
N THR A 479 -20.80 17.87 -13.43
CA THR A 479 -20.34 18.43 -12.14
C THR A 479 -20.91 19.84 -11.93
N VAL A 480 -21.50 20.11 -10.77
CA VAL A 480 -21.88 21.47 -10.33
C VAL A 480 -21.18 21.84 -9.03
N GLY A 481 -20.88 23.13 -8.85
CA GLY A 481 -20.19 23.65 -7.69
C GLY A 481 -21.02 24.64 -6.88
N ARG A 482 -20.81 24.65 -5.57
CA ARG A 482 -21.33 25.66 -4.64
C ARG A 482 -20.32 25.99 -3.54
N TRP A 483 -20.37 27.21 -3.04
CA TRP A 483 -19.55 27.61 -1.89
C TRP A 483 -20.24 27.30 -0.56
N ASP A 484 -19.48 26.70 0.35
CA ASP A 484 -19.84 26.36 1.73
C ASP A 484 -18.85 27.11 2.64
N GLY A 485 -19.14 28.40 2.84
CA GLY A 485 -18.20 29.37 3.40
C GLY A 485 -16.95 29.52 2.52
N ASP A 486 -15.81 29.09 3.06
CA ASP A 486 -14.49 29.10 2.40
C ASP A 486 -14.15 27.76 1.71
N THR A 487 -15.09 26.81 1.67
CA THR A 487 -14.94 25.54 0.94
C THR A 487 -15.70 25.60 -0.37
N LEU A 488 -15.06 25.26 -1.49
CA LEU A 488 -15.77 24.92 -2.73
C LEU A 488 -16.19 23.46 -2.65
N VAL A 489 -17.50 23.20 -2.71
CA VAL A 489 -18.08 21.85 -2.72
C VAL A 489 -18.56 21.55 -4.14
N LEU A 490 -18.12 20.44 -4.69
CA LEU A 490 -18.56 19.94 -5.99
C LEU A 490 -19.42 18.69 -5.82
N ASP A 491 -20.51 18.63 -6.57
CA ASP A 491 -21.48 17.55 -6.68
C ASP A 491 -21.34 16.98 -8.11
N ALA A 492 -21.10 15.68 -8.26
CA ALA A 492 -20.85 15.07 -9.56
C ALA A 492 -21.56 13.73 -9.74
N ILE A 493 -22.23 13.56 -10.89
CA ILE A 493 -23.06 12.41 -11.27
C ILE A 493 -22.80 12.00 -12.74
N ALA A 494 -23.54 11.02 -13.26
CA ALA A 494 -23.54 10.62 -14.67
C ALA A 494 -22.17 10.11 -15.18
N PHE A 495 -21.63 9.09 -14.51
CA PHE A 495 -20.36 8.44 -14.88
C PHE A 495 -20.58 7.16 -15.69
N PRO A 496 -19.65 6.79 -16.58
CA PRO A 496 -19.66 5.48 -17.22
C PRO A 496 -19.18 4.40 -16.24
N ASP A 497 -19.78 3.20 -16.27
CA ASP A 497 -19.36 2.04 -15.47
C ASP A 497 -17.98 1.44 -15.87
N THR A 498 -17.34 2.03 -16.88
CA THR A 498 -16.03 1.62 -17.41
C THR A 498 -14.85 2.19 -16.63
N THR A 499 -15.01 3.31 -15.92
CA THR A 499 -13.93 3.89 -15.10
C THR A 499 -13.70 3.15 -13.79
N TRP A 500 -12.51 3.34 -13.21
CA TRP A 500 -12.14 2.73 -11.92
C TRP A 500 -11.84 3.83 -10.90
N LEU A 501 -12.31 3.63 -9.67
CA LEU A 501 -12.07 4.45 -8.48
C LEU A 501 -10.57 4.58 -8.15
N GLY A 502 -9.76 3.59 -8.56
CA GLY A 502 -8.31 3.54 -8.39
C GLY A 502 -7.72 2.26 -8.97
N ARG A 503 -6.40 2.09 -8.84
CA ARG A 503 -5.76 0.79 -9.13
C ARG A 503 -6.31 -0.31 -8.22
N GLY A 504 -6.22 -1.55 -8.69
CA GLY A 504 -6.59 -2.74 -7.94
C GLY A 504 -8.04 -3.16 -8.10
N GLY A 505 -8.60 -2.95 -9.29
CA GLY A 505 -9.93 -3.45 -9.63
C GLY A 505 -11.07 -2.77 -8.90
N PHE A 506 -10.84 -1.58 -8.33
CA PHE A 506 -11.86 -0.81 -7.64
C PHE A 506 -12.82 -0.17 -8.67
N PHE A 507 -13.80 -0.95 -9.14
CA PHE A 507 -14.84 -0.51 -10.07
C PHE A 507 -15.98 0.25 -9.37
N HIS A 508 -16.85 0.89 -10.14
CA HIS A 508 -18.14 1.43 -9.69
C HIS A 508 -19.25 1.06 -10.71
N SER A 509 -20.51 1.36 -10.41
CA SER A 509 -21.60 1.32 -11.40
C SER A 509 -21.87 2.71 -11.99
N ASP A 510 -22.86 2.80 -12.87
CA ASP A 510 -23.42 4.05 -13.41
C ASP A 510 -24.23 4.85 -12.36
N ARG A 511 -24.47 4.27 -11.17
CA ARG A 511 -25.10 4.93 -10.01
C ARG A 511 -24.10 5.62 -9.08
N MET A 512 -22.83 5.74 -9.48
CA MET A 512 -21.83 6.48 -8.70
C MET A 512 -22.19 7.97 -8.58
N HIS A 513 -22.03 8.50 -7.37
CA HIS A 513 -22.11 9.91 -7.02
C HIS A 513 -20.80 10.30 -6.30
N VAL A 514 -20.20 11.45 -6.65
CA VAL A 514 -18.93 11.90 -6.08
C VAL A 514 -19.08 13.32 -5.54
N VAL A 515 -18.75 13.50 -4.25
CA VAL A 515 -18.67 14.81 -3.61
C VAL A 515 -17.21 15.15 -3.36
N GLU A 516 -16.75 16.26 -3.93
CA GLU A 516 -15.39 16.78 -3.72
C GLU A 516 -15.44 18.08 -2.91
N ARG A 517 -14.48 18.29 -2.01
CA ARG A 517 -14.35 19.54 -1.24
C ARG A 517 -12.95 20.11 -1.40
N PHE A 518 -12.87 21.39 -1.73
CA PHE A 518 -11.63 22.13 -1.92
C PHE A 518 -11.55 23.29 -0.91
N THR A 519 -10.57 23.24 -0.02
CA THR A 519 -10.34 24.28 1.01
C THR A 519 -8.92 24.84 0.89
N ARG A 520 -8.77 26.14 0.64
CA ARG A 520 -7.44 26.78 0.51
C ARG A 520 -7.00 27.47 1.80
N GLN A 521 -5.81 27.12 2.28
CA GLN A 521 -5.17 27.65 3.49
C GLN A 521 -3.77 28.18 3.12
N GLY A 522 -3.67 29.47 2.82
CA GLY A 522 -2.47 30.08 2.24
C GLY A 522 -2.17 29.51 0.85
N ASP A 523 -1.03 28.82 0.71
CA ASP A 523 -0.66 28.09 -0.51
C ASP A 523 -1.04 26.59 -0.47
N ALA A 524 -1.55 26.07 0.65
CA ALA A 524 -2.04 24.68 0.70
C ALA A 524 -3.49 24.61 0.19
N LEU A 525 -3.77 23.65 -0.68
CA LEU A 525 -5.11 23.27 -1.10
C LEU A 525 -5.41 21.87 -0.53
N LEU A 526 -6.36 21.80 0.39
CA LEU A 526 -6.91 20.57 0.92
C LEU A 526 -8.00 20.09 -0.04
N TYR A 527 -7.94 18.80 -0.38
CA TYR A 527 -8.83 18.10 -1.28
C TYR A 527 -9.39 16.85 -0.58
N ASP A 528 -10.66 16.91 -0.22
CA ASP A 528 -11.41 15.79 0.36
C ASP A 528 -12.34 15.21 -0.71
N VAL A 529 -12.57 13.89 -0.69
CA VAL A 529 -13.50 13.23 -1.61
C VAL A 529 -14.29 12.15 -0.88
N THR A 530 -15.60 12.13 -1.13
CA THR A 530 -16.51 11.04 -0.78
C THR A 530 -17.09 10.47 -2.06
N VAL A 531 -17.04 9.15 -2.22
CA VAL A 531 -17.70 8.41 -3.31
C VAL A 531 -18.86 7.61 -2.74
N GLU A 532 -20.04 7.78 -3.32
CA GLU A 532 -21.26 7.05 -2.98
C GLU A 532 -21.66 6.16 -4.15
N ASP A 533 -21.79 4.86 -3.92
CA ASP A 533 -22.34 3.92 -4.89
C ASP A 533 -23.10 2.83 -4.11
N PRO A 534 -24.42 3.00 -3.89
CA PRO A 534 -25.21 2.07 -3.10
C PRO A 534 -25.50 0.76 -3.83
N GLU A 535 -25.09 0.58 -5.10
CA GLU A 535 -25.23 -0.68 -5.82
C GLU A 535 -24.07 -1.62 -5.49
N VAL A 536 -22.84 -1.11 -5.46
CA VAL A 536 -21.63 -1.94 -5.29
C VAL A 536 -20.97 -1.80 -3.92
N LEU A 537 -21.09 -0.63 -3.27
CA LEU A 537 -20.52 -0.34 -1.96
C LEU A 537 -21.52 -0.58 -0.83
N VAL A 538 -20.98 -0.77 0.37
CA VAL A 538 -21.72 -0.95 1.64
C VAL A 538 -21.99 0.40 2.30
N GLU A 539 -21.03 1.31 2.20
CA GLU A 539 -21.03 2.64 2.78
C GLU A 539 -20.26 3.62 1.89
N PRO A 540 -20.49 4.95 2.01
CA PRO A 540 -19.72 5.95 1.28
C PRO A 540 -18.21 5.81 1.51
N TRP A 541 -17.44 5.75 0.43
CA TRP A 541 -15.99 5.68 0.48
C TRP A 541 -15.39 7.08 0.63
N VAL A 542 -14.97 7.41 1.85
CA VAL A 542 -14.27 8.66 2.17
C VAL A 542 -12.76 8.48 2.01
N LEU A 543 -12.15 9.24 1.12
CA LEU A 543 -10.70 9.24 0.92
C LEU A 543 -10.02 10.13 1.98
N PRO A 544 -8.80 9.77 2.46
CA PRO A 544 -8.00 10.67 3.29
C PRO A 544 -7.74 12.01 2.58
N THR A 545 -7.85 13.12 3.31
CA THR A 545 -7.56 14.48 2.82
C THR A 545 -6.22 14.52 2.10
N ARG A 546 -6.22 14.95 0.84
CA ARG A 546 -5.00 15.20 0.07
C ARG A 546 -4.63 16.67 0.18
N ILE A 547 -3.38 16.96 0.49
CA ILE A 547 -2.84 18.34 0.52
C ILE A 547 -1.92 18.52 -0.68
N VAL A 548 -2.25 19.45 -1.57
CA VAL A 548 -1.35 19.90 -2.64
C VAL A 548 -0.90 21.34 -2.37
N THR A 549 0.38 21.62 -2.56
CA THR A 549 0.93 22.96 -2.33
C THR A 549 1.01 23.70 -3.65
N ARG A 550 0.56 24.96 -3.66
CA ARG A 550 0.68 25.85 -4.82
C ARG A 550 2.15 26.08 -5.15
N ASN A 551 2.52 25.80 -6.39
CA ASN A 551 3.85 26.04 -6.90
C ASN A 551 4.01 27.53 -7.24
N ALA A 552 4.96 28.19 -6.59
CA ALA A 552 5.22 29.62 -6.78
C ALA A 552 5.91 29.95 -8.12
N ASN A 553 6.44 28.95 -8.83
CA ASN A 553 7.04 29.14 -10.16
C ASN A 553 5.92 29.37 -11.21
N PRO A 554 5.86 30.53 -11.89
CA PRO A 554 4.85 30.80 -12.91
C PRO A 554 4.96 29.88 -14.14
N ASP A 555 6.15 29.34 -14.41
CA ASP A 555 6.39 28.42 -15.54
C ASP A 555 6.11 26.95 -15.17
N ALA A 556 5.92 26.63 -13.89
CA ALA A 556 5.54 25.28 -13.50
C ALA A 556 4.12 24.97 -14.04
N GLY A 557 3.91 23.74 -14.49
CA GLY A 557 2.65 23.34 -15.13
C GLY A 557 2.39 24.00 -16.50
N LEU A 558 3.33 24.77 -17.07
CA LEU A 558 3.36 25.00 -18.50
C LEU A 558 3.81 23.69 -19.17
N ILE A 559 2.84 22.87 -19.58
CA ILE A 559 3.11 21.74 -20.46
C ILE A 559 3.74 22.32 -21.72
N ARG A 560 4.97 21.92 -22.05
CA ARG A 560 5.50 22.18 -23.39
C ARG A 560 4.53 21.54 -24.38
N GLU A 561 4.02 22.33 -25.30
CA GLU A 561 3.23 21.85 -26.43
C GLU A 561 3.89 20.60 -27.01
N ARG A 562 3.07 19.61 -27.39
CA ARG A 562 3.52 18.29 -27.82
C ARG A 562 4.58 18.48 -28.90
N GLY A 563 5.85 18.21 -28.57
CA GLY A 563 6.93 18.33 -29.54
C GLY A 563 6.60 17.44 -30.73
N ASN A 564 6.58 18.02 -31.93
CA ASN A 564 6.33 17.26 -33.15
C ASN A 564 7.32 16.10 -33.26
N CYS A 565 6.89 15.01 -33.90
CA CYS A 565 7.77 13.91 -34.32
C CYS A 565 8.66 14.33 -35.50
N GLU A 566 9.35 15.47 -35.37
CA GLU A 566 10.15 16.10 -36.41
C GLU A 566 11.61 16.18 -35.97
N VAL A 567 12.47 15.46 -36.69
CA VAL A 567 13.92 15.55 -36.52
C VAL A 567 14.41 16.81 -37.23
N PHE A 568 14.60 17.88 -36.47
CA PHE A 568 15.24 19.09 -36.98
C PHE A 568 16.77 18.91 -37.02
N GLU A 569 17.29 18.36 -38.11
CA GLU A 569 18.71 18.49 -38.44
C GLU A 569 19.00 19.90 -38.94
N THR A 570 19.17 20.83 -38.01
CA THR A 570 19.96 22.03 -38.29
C THR A 570 21.44 21.65 -38.15
N GLY A 571 22.30 22.07 -39.08
CA GLY A 571 23.71 21.63 -39.16
C GLY A 571 24.62 22.02 -37.99
N GLN A 572 24.06 22.42 -36.86
CA GLN A 572 24.73 22.77 -35.61
C GLN A 572 24.31 21.89 -34.42
N ALA A 573 23.17 21.17 -34.49
CA ALA A 573 22.72 20.28 -33.42
C ALA A 573 21.69 19.24 -33.90
N SER A 574 21.82 18.00 -33.42
CA SER A 574 20.79 16.96 -33.53
C SER A 574 20.07 16.80 -32.19
N SER A 575 18.83 17.28 -32.09
CA SER A 575 17.99 17.07 -30.91
C SER A 575 17.23 15.75 -31.01
N GLN A 576 17.88 14.63 -30.67
CA GLN A 576 17.16 13.38 -30.41
C GLN A 576 16.56 13.41 -29.00
N ILE A 577 15.25 13.65 -28.91
CA ILE A 577 14.44 13.19 -27.78
C ILE A 577 13.83 11.86 -28.22
N ARG A 578 14.48 10.75 -27.86
CA ARG A 578 13.86 9.41 -27.97
C ARG A 578 12.95 9.20 -26.77
N HIS A 579 11.82 8.51 -27.01
CA HIS A 579 10.92 7.99 -25.98
C HIS A 579 11.56 6.85 -25.18
#